data_AF-A0A2P8QLD5-F1
#
_entry.id   AF-A0A2P8QLD5-F1
#
_cell.length_a   1.000
_cell.length_b   1.000
_cell.length_c   1.000
_cell.angle_alpha   90.00
_cell.angle_beta   90.00
_cell.angle_gamma   90.00
#
_symmetry.space_group_name_H-M   'P 1'
#
loop_
_entity.id
_entity.type
_entity.pdbx_description
1 polymer ?
#
loop_
_entity_poly.entity_id
_entity_poly.type
_entity_poly.pdbx_seq_one_letter_code
_entity_poly.pdbx_strand_id
1 'polypeptide(L)'
;MPPRITDPVAWQQAELLMQPAFIRIIDHIRKHLDESAWQGTYENVLIWSPDTTEEMKTRVILLLQELDGASPERTAEIEQAIANLPTPQPGYQLSLQNQDQQYNFDLWELCYQVCFQQYNADLTSSHSSVEIDTSLIDETGEVDWQRLDTKAGAAVEQVFSSLPKI
;
A
#
# COMPACT_ATOMS: atom_id res chain seq x y z
N MET A 1 5.33 1.13 4.09
CA MET A 1 5.59 -0.05 4.96
C MET A 1 4.33 -0.27 5.79
N PRO A 2 3.86 -1.52 6.00
CA PRO A 2 2.65 -1.77 6.77
C PRO A 2 2.84 -1.25 8.21
N PRO A 3 1.85 -0.54 8.74
CA PRO A 3 1.99 0.06 10.05
C PRO A 3 1.98 -0.99 11.16
N ARG A 4 2.69 -0.70 12.25
CA ARG A 4 2.76 -1.60 13.40
C ARG A 4 1.54 -1.38 14.31
N ILE A 5 0.71 -2.41 14.42
CA ILE A 5 -0.41 -2.46 15.36
C ILE A 5 -0.01 -3.35 16.54
N THR A 6 -0.07 -2.83 17.75
CA THR A 6 0.36 -3.55 18.97
C THR A 6 -0.78 -4.06 19.83
N ASP A 7 -2.01 -3.65 19.54
CA ASP A 7 -3.22 -4.02 20.28
C ASP A 7 -4.06 -5.03 19.46
N PRO A 8 -4.42 -6.20 20.02
CA PRO A 8 -5.28 -7.18 19.35
C PRO A 8 -6.64 -6.63 18.91
N VAL A 9 -7.23 -5.70 19.68
CA VAL A 9 -8.52 -5.08 19.30
C VAL A 9 -8.32 -4.19 18.08
N ALA A 10 -7.31 -3.32 18.10
CA ALA A 10 -6.95 -2.52 16.94
C ALA A 10 -6.63 -3.38 15.71
N TRP A 11 -6.06 -4.57 15.87
CA TRP A 11 -5.79 -5.47 14.75
C TRP A 11 -7.09 -5.99 14.11
N GLN A 12 -8.05 -6.45 14.92
CA GLN A 12 -9.36 -6.88 14.42
C GLN A 12 -10.13 -5.72 13.75
N GLN A 13 -10.04 -4.52 14.30
CA GLN A 13 -10.64 -3.33 13.70
C GLN A 13 -9.98 -2.95 12.37
N ALA A 14 -8.65 -3.12 12.26
CA ALA A 14 -7.94 -2.93 11.00
C ALA A 14 -8.44 -3.91 9.93
N GLU A 15 -8.54 -5.20 10.26
CA GLU A 15 -9.07 -6.20 9.32
C GLU A 15 -10.48 -5.85 8.84
N LEU A 16 -11.34 -5.38 9.74
CA LEU A 16 -12.69 -4.95 9.42
C LEU A 16 -12.72 -3.77 8.44
N LEU A 17 -11.81 -2.80 8.60
CA LEU A 17 -11.80 -1.55 7.84
C LEU A 17 -11.02 -1.62 6.53
N MET A 18 -9.95 -2.41 6.46
CA MET A 18 -8.98 -2.37 5.35
C MET A 18 -9.62 -2.74 4.00
N GLN A 19 -10.42 -3.81 3.93
CA GLN A 19 -11.06 -4.20 2.68
C GLN A 19 -12.13 -3.18 2.23
N PRO A 20 -13.05 -2.73 3.11
CA PRO A 20 -13.95 -1.61 2.81
C PRO A 20 -13.24 -0.35 2.34
N ALA A 21 -12.16 0.07 3.02
CA ALA A 21 -11.39 1.26 2.68
C ALA A 21 -10.82 1.15 1.27
N PHE A 22 -10.23 0.00 0.96
CA PHE A 22 -9.68 -0.30 -0.35
C PHE A 22 -10.74 -0.17 -1.46
N ILE A 23 -11.91 -0.78 -1.27
CA ILE A 23 -13.02 -0.68 -2.24
C ILE A 23 -13.41 0.79 -2.48
N ARG A 24 -13.56 1.57 -1.41
CA ARG A 24 -13.94 2.99 -1.50
C ARG A 24 -12.88 3.84 -2.19
N ILE A 25 -11.61 3.61 -1.90
CA ILE A 25 -10.49 4.28 -2.56
C ILE A 25 -10.52 4.01 -4.06
N ILE A 26 -10.67 2.75 -4.48
CA ILE A 26 -10.75 2.38 -5.91
C ILE A 26 -11.95 3.04 -6.58
N ASP A 27 -13.11 3.06 -5.94
CA ASP A 27 -14.31 3.69 -6.48
C ASP A 27 -14.12 5.20 -6.70
N HIS A 28 -13.51 5.90 -5.73
CA HIS A 28 -13.19 7.33 -5.88
C HIS A 28 -12.13 7.59 -6.94
N ILE A 29 -11.09 6.75 -7.03
CA ILE A 29 -10.06 6.86 -8.09
C ILE A 29 -10.73 6.75 -9.46
N ARG A 30 -11.61 5.76 -9.67
CA ARG A 30 -12.33 5.58 -10.95
C ARG A 30 -13.13 6.82 -11.33
N LYS A 31 -13.91 7.37 -10.39
CA LYS A 31 -14.68 8.60 -10.63
C LYS A 31 -13.78 9.78 -11.02
N HIS A 32 -12.65 9.96 -10.33
CA HIS A 32 -11.70 11.01 -10.67
C HIS A 32 -11.05 10.78 -12.05
N LEU A 33 -10.71 9.54 -12.39
CA LEU A 33 -10.16 9.20 -13.71
C LEU A 33 -11.14 9.52 -14.83
N ASP A 34 -12.43 9.25 -14.62
CA ASP A 34 -13.49 9.54 -15.61
C ASP A 34 -13.61 11.06 -15.93
N GLU A 35 -13.25 11.91 -14.97
CA GLU A 35 -13.32 13.38 -15.09
C GLU A 35 -11.96 14.04 -15.37
N SER A 36 -10.87 13.26 -15.39
CA SER A 36 -9.51 13.77 -15.53
C SER A 36 -8.89 13.45 -16.88
N ALA A 37 -7.83 14.18 -17.24
CA ALA A 37 -7.00 13.82 -18.39
C ALA A 37 -6.00 12.68 -18.08
N TRP A 38 -5.91 12.24 -16.83
CA TRP A 38 -4.98 11.19 -16.40
C TRP A 38 -5.53 9.80 -16.72
N GLN A 39 -4.66 8.90 -17.16
CA GLN A 39 -4.97 7.48 -17.33
C GLN A 39 -4.39 6.72 -16.14
N GLY A 40 -5.22 5.89 -15.49
CA GLY A 40 -4.81 5.09 -14.34
C GLY A 40 -4.59 3.62 -14.70
N THR A 41 -3.42 3.07 -14.38
CA THR A 41 -3.15 1.62 -14.39
C THR A 41 -2.85 1.14 -12.98
N TYR A 42 -3.20 -0.12 -12.72
CA TYR A 42 -2.99 -0.75 -11.41
C TYR A 42 -2.00 -1.89 -11.52
N GLU A 43 -0.97 -1.88 -10.67
CA GLU A 43 0.17 -2.79 -10.80
C GLU A 43 0.54 -3.40 -9.44
N ASN A 44 0.84 -4.70 -9.46
CA ASN A 44 1.47 -5.36 -8.32
C ASN A 44 2.96 -5.04 -8.38
N VAL A 45 3.48 -4.48 -7.29
CA VAL A 45 4.87 -4.05 -7.18
C VAL A 45 5.54 -4.73 -5.99
N LEU A 46 6.87 -4.81 -6.04
CA LEU A 46 7.68 -5.23 -4.89
C LEU A 46 8.14 -3.98 -4.15
N ILE A 47 7.64 -3.78 -2.92
CA ILE A 47 8.06 -2.70 -2.05
C ILE A 47 9.28 -3.15 -1.27
N TRP A 48 10.37 -2.39 -1.41
CA TRP A 48 11.64 -2.65 -0.73
C TRP A 48 11.81 -1.71 0.44
N SER A 49 12.54 -2.14 1.47
CA SER A 49 12.95 -1.26 2.55
C SER A 49 13.81 -0.10 2.01
N PRO A 50 13.71 1.11 2.57
CA PRO A 50 14.39 2.30 2.04
C PRO A 50 15.92 2.20 2.05
N ASP A 51 16.48 1.32 2.87
CA ASP A 51 17.89 0.98 2.98
C ASP A 51 18.39 -0.03 1.92
N THR A 52 17.51 -0.55 1.06
CA THR A 52 17.85 -1.55 0.06
C THR A 52 18.48 -0.94 -1.20
N THR A 53 19.69 -1.36 -1.55
CA THR A 53 20.37 -0.92 -2.78
C THR A 53 19.84 -1.60 -4.04
N GLU A 54 19.95 -0.97 -5.21
CA GLU A 54 19.55 -1.57 -6.50
C GLU A 54 20.27 -2.89 -6.80
N GLU A 55 21.52 -3.02 -6.35
CA GLU A 55 22.30 -4.27 -6.45
C GLU A 55 21.64 -5.40 -5.64
N MET A 56 21.20 -5.11 -4.41
CA MET A 56 20.48 -6.08 -3.57
C MET A 56 19.13 -6.45 -4.19
N LYS A 57 18.36 -5.48 -4.71
CA LYS A 57 17.08 -5.74 -5.39
C LYS A 57 17.27 -6.67 -6.58
N THR A 58 18.24 -6.33 -7.45
CA THR A 58 18.57 -7.13 -8.63
C THR A 58 18.98 -8.54 -8.22
N ARG A 59 19.80 -8.68 -7.17
CA ARG A 59 20.25 -9.99 -6.68
C ARG A 59 19.08 -10.85 -6.20
N VAL A 60 18.15 -10.29 -5.43
CA VAL A 60 16.97 -11.00 -4.96
C VAL A 60 16.07 -11.40 -6.12
N ILE A 61 15.81 -10.50 -7.07
CA ILE A 61 14.96 -10.79 -8.26
C ILE A 61 15.55 -11.95 -9.07
N LEU A 62 16.87 -11.94 -9.32
CA LEU A 62 17.54 -13.02 -10.04
C LEU A 62 17.44 -14.35 -9.29
N LEU A 63 17.64 -14.35 -7.97
CA LEU A 63 17.52 -15.56 -7.15
C LEU A 63 16.10 -16.12 -7.15
N LEU A 64 15.07 -15.26 -7.09
CA LEU A 64 13.67 -15.69 -7.18
C LEU A 64 13.33 -16.26 -8.55
N GLN A 65 13.88 -15.70 -9.63
CA GLN A 65 13.73 -16.24 -10.99
C GLN A 65 14.44 -17.59 -11.13
N GLU A 66 15.64 -17.75 -10.56
CA GLU A 66 16.37 -19.02 -10.56
C GLU A 66 15.64 -20.12 -9.79
N LEU A 67 14.78 -19.76 -8.82
CA LEU A 67 14.00 -20.70 -8.03
C LEU A 67 12.89 -21.38 -8.86
N ASP A 68 12.42 -20.72 -9.94
CA ASP A 68 11.43 -21.28 -10.85
C ASP A 68 12.03 -22.43 -11.67
N GLY A 69 11.63 -23.66 -11.34
CA GLY A 69 12.15 -24.88 -11.98
C GLY A 69 13.50 -25.37 -11.46
N ALA A 70 13.99 -24.84 -10.33
CA ALA A 70 15.24 -25.30 -9.71
C ALA A 70 15.15 -26.76 -9.21
N SER A 71 16.30 -27.45 -9.18
CA SER A 71 16.41 -28.74 -8.47
C SER A 71 16.34 -28.54 -6.96
N PRO A 72 15.95 -29.56 -6.16
CA PRO A 72 15.87 -29.42 -4.69
C PRO A 72 17.16 -28.95 -4.02
N GLU A 73 18.32 -29.40 -4.52
CA GLU A 73 19.64 -28.97 -4.03
C GLU A 73 19.86 -27.48 -4.31
N ARG A 74 19.52 -27.03 -5.52
CA ARG A 74 19.66 -25.63 -5.93
C ARG A 74 18.65 -24.72 -5.21
N THR A 75 17.43 -25.19 -4.97
CA THR A 75 16.44 -24.49 -4.16
C THR A 75 16.98 -24.19 -2.77
N ALA A 76 17.58 -25.18 -2.09
CA ALA A 76 18.14 -24.98 -0.75
C ALA A 76 19.27 -23.94 -0.73
N GLU A 77 20.16 -23.94 -1.74
CA GLU A 77 21.21 -22.93 -1.89
C GLU A 77 20.65 -21.52 -2.09
N ILE A 78 19.62 -21.39 -2.94
CA ILE A 78 18.96 -20.12 -3.25
C ILE A 78 18.24 -19.59 -2.00
N GLU A 79 17.49 -20.42 -1.28
CA GLU A 79 16.82 -20.03 -0.04
C GLU A 79 17.81 -19.50 1.00
N GLN A 80 18.96 -20.17 1.15
CA GLN A 80 20.00 -19.73 2.06
C GLN A 80 20.65 -18.40 1.64
N ALA A 81 20.76 -18.16 0.33
CA ALA A 81 21.24 -16.88 -0.20
C ALA A 81 20.22 -15.75 0.02
N ILE A 82 18.92 -16.01 -0.18
CA ILE A 82 17.84 -15.04 0.04
C ILE A 82 17.68 -14.69 1.53
N ALA A 83 17.90 -15.64 2.45
CA ALA A 83 17.72 -15.42 3.88
C ALA A 83 18.51 -14.24 4.47
N ASN A 84 19.62 -13.84 3.81
CA ASN A 84 20.46 -12.71 4.23
C ASN A 84 20.23 -11.43 3.39
N LEU A 85 19.26 -11.45 2.48
CA LEU A 85 18.92 -10.33 1.62
C LEU A 85 17.60 -9.71 2.07
N PRO A 86 17.36 -8.42 1.74
CA PRO A 86 16.10 -7.77 2.07
C PRO A 86 14.94 -8.45 1.36
N THR A 87 13.89 -8.75 2.13
CA THR A 87 12.66 -9.36 1.59
C THR A 87 11.71 -8.25 1.13
N PRO A 88 11.37 -8.19 -0.16
CA PRO A 88 10.37 -7.24 -0.61
C PRO A 88 8.98 -7.66 -0.12
N GLN A 89 8.12 -6.68 0.09
CA GLN A 89 6.71 -6.90 0.41
C GLN A 89 5.84 -6.67 -0.82
N PRO A 90 4.76 -7.46 -1.00
CA PRO A 90 3.82 -7.21 -2.07
C PRO A 90 3.13 -5.86 -1.83
N GLY A 91 3.29 -4.96 -2.79
CA GLY A 91 2.60 -3.67 -2.85
C GLY A 91 1.59 -3.65 -3.98
N TYR A 92 0.68 -2.70 -3.90
CA TYR A 92 -0.28 -2.43 -4.97
C TYR A 92 -0.28 -0.95 -5.27
N GLN A 93 0.01 -0.60 -6.52
CA GLN A 93 0.30 0.77 -6.92
C GLN A 93 -0.68 1.23 -8.00
N LEU A 94 -1.09 2.48 -7.90
CA LEU A 94 -1.74 3.24 -8.96
C LEU A 94 -0.68 4.04 -9.71
N SER A 95 -0.55 3.79 -11.01
CA SER A 95 0.25 4.61 -11.92
C SER A 95 -0.69 5.53 -12.70
N LEU A 96 -0.50 6.84 -12.54
CA LEU A 96 -1.23 7.88 -13.25
C LEU A 96 -0.32 8.44 -14.35
N GLN A 97 -0.76 8.30 -15.60
CA GLN A 97 -0.03 8.79 -16.77
C GLN A 97 -0.82 9.87 -17.51
N ASN A 98 -0.14 10.96 -17.86
CA ASN A 98 -0.63 11.96 -18.79
C ASN A 98 0.53 12.46 -19.65
N GLN A 99 0.46 12.25 -20.97
CA GLN A 99 1.53 12.59 -21.91
C GLN A 99 2.88 11.99 -21.44
N ASP A 100 3.89 12.84 -21.21
CA ASP A 100 5.23 12.45 -20.77
C ASP A 100 5.38 12.39 -19.23
N GLN A 101 4.30 12.61 -18.48
CA GLN A 101 4.30 12.60 -17.02
C GLN A 101 3.71 11.29 -16.49
N GLN A 102 4.39 10.71 -15.50
CA GLN A 102 3.93 9.54 -14.76
C GLN A 102 4.14 9.75 -13.25
N TYR A 103 3.09 9.49 -12.48
CA TYR A 103 3.11 9.55 -11.01
C TYR A 103 2.60 8.24 -10.43
N ASN A 104 3.24 7.79 -9.36
CA ASN A 104 3.02 6.47 -8.79
C ASN A 104 2.60 6.62 -7.32
N PHE A 105 1.49 5.98 -6.95
CA PHE A 105 0.91 6.07 -5.62
C PHE A 105 0.66 4.68 -5.04
N ASP A 106 1.11 4.44 -3.82
CA ASP A 106 0.84 3.20 -3.09
C ASP A 106 -0.59 3.20 -2.54
N LEU A 107 -1.40 2.22 -2.95
CA LEU A 107 -2.79 2.12 -2.57
C LEU A 107 -2.98 1.63 -1.13
N TRP A 108 -2.02 0.89 -0.58
CA TRP A 108 -2.06 0.51 0.84
C TRP A 108 -1.77 1.70 1.73
N GLU A 109 -0.83 2.56 1.35
CA GLU A 109 -0.55 3.80 2.06
C GLU A 109 -1.80 4.71 2.12
N LEU A 110 -2.58 4.78 1.04
CA LEU A 110 -3.88 5.48 1.06
C LEU A 110 -4.88 4.81 2.01
N CYS A 111 -4.96 3.48 2.01
CA CYS A 111 -5.82 2.76 2.96
C CYS A 111 -5.42 3.06 4.41
N TYR A 112 -4.12 3.15 4.70
CA TYR A 112 -3.63 3.47 6.03
C TYR A 112 -3.97 4.90 6.44
N GLN A 113 -3.84 5.87 5.53
CA GLN A 113 -4.28 7.25 5.77
C GLN A 113 -5.77 7.35 6.10
N VAL A 114 -6.59 6.49 5.51
CA VAL A 114 -8.03 6.42 5.80
C VAL A 114 -8.30 5.74 7.14
N CYS A 115 -7.70 4.57 7.41
CA CYS A 115 -8.05 3.73 8.55
C CYS A 115 -7.40 4.13 9.89
N PHE A 116 -6.25 4.81 9.88
CA PHE A 116 -5.50 5.13 11.09
C PHE A 116 -5.57 6.62 11.45
N GLN A 117 -5.48 6.92 12.74
CA GLN A 117 -5.42 8.29 13.23
C GLN A 117 -4.03 8.89 13.03
N GLN A 118 -3.98 10.11 12.48
CA GLN A 118 -2.74 10.89 12.31
C GLN A 118 -1.62 10.11 11.59
N TYR A 119 -2.00 9.20 10.69
CA TYR A 119 -1.04 8.41 9.94
C TYR A 119 -0.15 9.31 9.08
N ASN A 120 1.16 9.16 9.22
CA ASN A 120 2.14 9.89 8.44
C ASN A 120 3.29 8.94 8.07
N ALA A 121 3.39 8.61 6.79
CA ALA A 121 4.37 7.67 6.25
C ALA A 121 5.83 8.04 6.61
N ASP A 122 6.16 9.32 6.70
CA ASP A 122 7.52 9.81 7.01
C ASP A 122 7.85 9.69 8.51
N LEU A 123 6.84 9.80 9.38
CA LEU A 123 7.00 9.69 10.83
C LEU A 123 6.81 8.26 11.33
N THR A 124 6.11 7.42 10.56
CA THR A 124 5.94 6.00 10.86
C THR A 124 7.17 5.21 10.47
N SER A 125 8.30 5.54 11.10
CA SER A 125 9.45 4.64 11.22
C SER A 125 8.98 3.31 11.84
N SER A 126 9.70 2.23 11.58
CA SER A 126 9.47 0.84 12.01
C SER A 126 9.20 0.62 13.52
N HIS A 127 9.20 1.69 14.32
CA HIS A 127 9.05 1.72 15.77
C HIS A 127 7.84 2.48 16.31
N SER A 128 7.08 3.25 15.52
CA SER A 128 5.88 3.92 16.02
C SER A 128 4.63 3.06 15.85
N SER A 129 3.90 2.82 16.94
CA SER A 129 2.56 2.21 16.89
C SER A 129 1.56 3.20 16.31
N VAL A 130 0.68 2.73 15.44
CA VAL A 130 -0.46 3.50 14.94
C VAL A 130 -1.73 3.13 15.71
N GLU A 131 -2.67 4.06 15.80
CA GLU A 131 -3.99 3.83 16.39
C GLU A 131 -5.06 3.83 15.31
N ILE A 132 -6.01 2.89 15.39
CA ILE A 132 -7.15 2.84 14.47
C ILE A 132 -8.06 4.03 14.72
N ASP A 133 -8.59 4.60 13.63
CA ASP A 133 -9.66 5.56 13.72
C ASP A 133 -10.98 4.86 14.03
N THR A 134 -11.24 4.64 15.32
CA THR A 134 -12.47 4.01 15.82
C THR A 134 -13.73 4.79 15.45
N SER A 135 -13.62 6.05 15.01
CA SER A 135 -14.75 6.81 14.51
C SER A 135 -15.33 6.27 13.19
N LEU A 136 -14.60 5.37 12.52
CA LEU A 136 -15.04 4.61 11.34
C LEU A 136 -15.87 3.37 11.69
N ILE A 137 -16.05 3.09 12.97
CA ILE A 137 -16.85 1.98 13.46
C ILE A 137 -18.01 2.58 14.26
N ASP A 138 -19.23 2.16 13.94
CA ASP A 138 -20.42 2.65 14.60
C ASP A 138 -20.64 2.01 15.99
N GLU A 139 -21.69 2.44 16.67
CA GLU A 139 -22.05 1.93 18.01
C GLU A 139 -22.42 0.44 18.04
N THR A 140 -22.70 -0.17 16.89
CA THR A 140 -22.99 -1.61 16.75
C THR A 140 -21.73 -2.45 16.54
N GLY A 141 -20.58 -1.79 16.32
CA GLY A 141 -19.32 -2.45 15.97
C GLY A 141 -19.18 -2.73 14.47
N GLU A 142 -20.05 -2.17 13.63
CA GLU A 142 -19.99 -2.28 12.18
C GLU A 142 -19.31 -1.06 11.56
N VAL A 143 -18.95 -1.16 10.28
CA VAL A 143 -18.28 -0.07 9.56
C VAL A 143 -19.26 1.08 9.31
N ASP A 144 -18.89 2.29 9.74
CA ASP A 144 -19.55 3.54 9.31
C ASP A 144 -19.16 3.83 7.86
N TRP A 145 -19.96 3.30 6.94
CA TRP A 145 -19.74 3.42 5.50
C TRP A 145 -19.70 4.86 5.00
N GLN A 146 -20.46 5.77 5.63
CA GLN A 146 -20.51 7.16 5.19
C GLN A 146 -19.22 7.89 5.56
N ARG A 147 -18.74 7.70 6.79
CA ARG A 147 -17.46 8.29 7.23
C ARG A 147 -16.30 7.69 6.46
N LEU A 148 -16.30 6.39 6.24
CA LEU A 148 -15.28 5.71 5.48
C LEU A 148 -15.22 6.23 4.04
N ASP A 149 -16.36 6.34 3.36
CA ASP A 149 -16.45 6.89 2.00
C ASP A 149 -15.96 8.34 1.96
N THR A 150 -16.33 9.16 2.94
CA THR A 150 -15.89 10.56 3.05
C THR A 150 -14.37 10.66 3.20
N LYS A 151 -13.76 9.87 4.10
CA LYS A 151 -12.30 9.86 4.30
C LYS A 151 -11.58 9.33 3.06
N ALA A 152 -12.09 8.27 2.43
CA ALA A 152 -11.53 7.72 1.19
C ALA A 152 -11.56 8.76 0.06
N GLY A 153 -12.69 9.46 -0.11
CA GLY A 153 -12.82 10.54 -1.09
C GLY A 153 -11.80 11.66 -0.85
N ALA A 154 -11.66 12.12 0.39
CA ALA A 154 -10.69 13.16 0.73
C ALA A 154 -9.23 12.74 0.47
N ALA A 155 -8.87 11.49 0.78
CA ALA A 155 -7.54 10.95 0.52
C ALA A 155 -7.25 10.89 -1.00
N VAL A 156 -8.22 10.45 -1.80
CA VAL A 156 -8.09 10.41 -3.26
C VAL A 156 -8.05 11.83 -3.86
N GLU A 157 -8.89 12.74 -3.38
CA GLU A 157 -8.89 14.14 -3.82
C GLU A 157 -7.52 14.80 -3.59
N GLN A 158 -6.88 14.50 -2.45
CA GLN A 158 -5.52 14.97 -2.16
C GLN A 158 -4.50 14.43 -3.17
N VAL A 159 -4.60 13.15 -3.57
CA VAL A 159 -3.74 12.56 -4.61
C VAL A 159 -3.88 13.33 -5.91
N PHE A 160 -5.10 13.52 -6.42
CA PHE A 160 -5.31 14.23 -7.69
C PHE A 160 -4.97 15.72 -7.60
N SER A 161 -5.16 16.36 -6.43
CA SER A 161 -4.77 17.75 -6.19
C SER A 161 -3.25 17.95 -6.15
N SER A 162 -2.48 16.90 -5.87
CA SER A 162 -1.02 16.94 -5.90
C SER A 162 -0.44 16.88 -7.33
N LEU A 163 -1.26 16.48 -8.31
CA LEU A 163 -0.84 16.40 -9.70
C LEU A 163 -0.78 17.81 -10.33
N PRO A 164 0.09 18.02 -11.34
CA PRO A 164 0.10 19.26 -12.11
C PRO A 164 -1.27 19.55 -12.70
N LYS A 165 -1.72 20.81 -12.60
CA LYS A 165 -2.93 21.26 -13.30
C LYS A 165 -2.64 21.29 -14.80
N ILE A 166 -3.39 20.47 -15.55
CA ILE A 166 -3.35 20.38 -17.01
C ILE A 166 -4.34 21.39 -17.60
#